data_AF-A0AAN6PM66-F1
#
_entry.id   AF-A0AAN6PM66-F1
#
_cell.length_a   1.000
_cell.length_b   1.000
_cell.length_c   1.000
_cell.angle_alpha   90.00
_cell.angle_beta   90.00
_cell.angle_gamma   90.00
#
_symmetry.space_group_name_H-M   'P 1'
#
loop_
_entity.id
_entity.type
_entity.pdbx_description
1 polymer ?
#
loop_
_entity_poly.entity_id
_entity_poly.type
_entity_poly.pdbx_seq_one_letter_code
_entity_poly.pdbx_strand_id
1 'polypeptide(L)'
;MMAQPVPHQNPDKRRVKVYELRHNDWFDRGTGFCYACWAPVEEGQPKEPHVVVESEDQPNRRLLETKIVKDDGFQKQQGRRSPAAILSACRV
;
A
#
# COMPACT_ATOMS: atom_id res chain seq x y z
N MET A 1 -31.20 17.50 -3.99
CA MET A 1 -29.79 17.29 -3.62
C MET A 1 -28.99 17.20 -4.91
N MET A 2 -27.96 18.02 -5.09
CA MET A 2 -27.04 17.90 -6.23
C MET A 2 -25.78 17.15 -5.74
N ALA A 3 -25.45 16.02 -6.37
CA ALA A 3 -24.21 15.30 -6.08
C ALA A 3 -23.05 16.04 -6.75
N GLN A 4 -22.07 16.51 -5.96
CA GLN A 4 -20.86 17.14 -6.51
C GLN A 4 -20.06 16.11 -7.31
N PRO A 5 -19.49 16.49 -8.47
CA PRO A 5 -18.62 15.62 -9.24
C PRO A 5 -17.36 15.33 -8.41
N VAL A 6 -17.15 14.06 -8.09
CA VAL A 6 -15.96 13.59 -7.38
C VAL A 6 -14.75 13.79 -8.30
N PRO A 7 -13.66 14.44 -7.85
CA PRO A 7 -12.48 14.65 -8.67
C PRO A 7 -12.01 13.31 -9.25
N HIS A 8 -11.84 13.28 -10.57
CA HIS A 8 -11.38 12.12 -11.32
C HIS A 8 -10.12 11.54 -10.66
N GLN A 9 -10.26 10.33 -10.15
CA GLN A 9 -9.18 9.60 -9.48
C GLN A 9 -8.04 9.45 -10.48
N ASN A 10 -6.85 9.91 -10.11
CA ASN A 10 -5.64 9.79 -10.92
C ASN A 10 -5.41 8.28 -11.21
N PRO A 11 -5.57 7.80 -12.45
CA PRO A 11 -5.72 6.36 -12.74
C PRO A 11 -4.48 5.54 -12.36
N ASP A 12 -3.31 6.18 -12.25
CA ASP A 12 -2.06 5.55 -11.90
C ASP A 12 -1.91 5.28 -10.39
N LYS A 13 -2.69 5.98 -9.55
CA LYS A 13 -2.64 5.83 -8.09
C LYS A 13 -3.72 4.86 -7.63
N ARG A 14 -3.32 3.63 -7.33
CA ARG A 14 -4.24 2.62 -6.79
C ARG A 14 -4.57 2.93 -5.34
N ARG A 15 -5.82 3.29 -5.07
CA ARG A 15 -6.32 3.44 -3.70
C ARG A 15 -6.44 2.07 -3.03
N VAL A 16 -5.77 1.89 -1.90
CA VAL A 16 -5.64 0.63 -1.16
C VAL A 16 -6.01 0.82 0.30
N LYS A 17 -6.34 -0.28 0.97
CA LYS A 17 -6.54 -0.35 2.42
C LYS A 17 -5.42 -1.19 3.02
N VAL A 18 -4.70 -0.66 3.99
CA VAL A 18 -3.55 -1.33 4.63
C VAL A 18 -4.01 -1.95 5.95
N TYR A 19 -3.71 -3.23 6.13
CA TYR A 19 -3.94 -3.92 7.40
C TYR A 19 -2.63 -4.50 7.92
N GLU A 20 -2.47 -4.47 9.24
CA GLU A 20 -1.36 -5.08 9.96
C GLU A 20 -1.87 -6.24 10.82
N LEU A 21 -1.21 -7.39 10.73
CA LEU A 21 -1.52 -8.53 11.59
C LEU A 21 -0.80 -8.37 12.94
N ARG A 22 -1.53 -8.31 14.05
CA ARG A 22 -0.99 -8.24 15.41
C ARG A 22 -1.74 -9.22 16.30
N HIS A 23 -1.03 -10.09 17.00
CA HIS A 23 -1.65 -11.08 17.89
C HIS A 23 -2.79 -11.88 17.22
N ASN A 24 -2.62 -12.25 15.94
CA ASN A 24 -3.61 -12.95 15.12
C ASN A 24 -4.86 -12.14 14.72
N ASP A 25 -4.89 -10.84 15.03
CA ASP A 25 -5.96 -9.91 14.65
C ASP A 25 -5.48 -8.91 13.58
N TRP A 26 -6.41 -8.55 12.68
CA TRP A 26 -6.16 -7.58 11.62
C TRP A 26 -6.49 -6.16 12.07
N PHE A 27 -5.48 -5.31 12.15
CA PHE A 27 -5.61 -3.89 12.50
C PHE A 27 -5.61 -3.03 11.23
N ASP A 28 -6.64 -2.20 11.06
CA ASP A 28 -6.70 -1.19 9.99
C ASP A 28 -5.68 -0.07 10.27
N ARG A 29 -4.70 0.08 9.37
CA ARG A 29 -3.70 1.14 9.43
C ARG A 29 -4.17 2.43 8.76
N GLY A 30 -5.09 2.33 7.80
CA GLY A 30 -5.62 3.43 7.02
C GLY A 30 -5.87 3.09 5.55
N THR A 31 -6.46 4.05 4.85
CA THR A 31 -6.63 4.04 3.39
C THR A 31 -5.64 5.01 2.75
N GLY A 32 -5.04 4.59 1.64
CA GLY A 32 -4.00 5.37 0.99
C GLY A 32 -3.80 5.04 -0.47
N PHE A 33 -2.81 5.66 -1.09
CA PHE A 33 -2.46 5.45 -2.48
C PHE A 33 -1.16 4.64 -2.58
N CYS A 34 -1.26 3.49 -3.25
CA CYS A 34 -0.15 2.58 -3.47
C CYS A 34 0.64 2.97 -4.72
N TYR A 35 1.97 2.93 -4.62
CA TYR A 35 2.89 2.96 -5.75
C TYR A 35 4.13 2.11 -5.47
N ALA A 36 4.81 1.69 -6.53
CA ALA A 36 6.12 1.06 -6.44
C ALA A 36 7.21 2.09 -6.74
N CYS A 37 8.34 2.03 -6.05
CA CYS A 37 9.47 2.93 -6.28
C CYS A 37 10.81 2.21 -6.05
N TRP A 38 11.89 2.86 -6.50
CA TRP A 38 13.26 2.43 -6.24
C TRP A 38 13.87 3.32 -5.15
N ALA A 39 14.07 2.79 -3.95
CA ALA A 39 14.61 3.50 -2.82
C ALA A 39 16.15 3.38 -2.77
N PRO A 40 16.90 4.46 -2.52
CA PRO A 40 18.33 4.37 -2.25
C PRO A 40 18.58 3.69 -0.90
N VAL A 41 19.62 2.87 -0.80
CA VAL A 41 20.04 2.19 0.44
C VAL A 41 21.27 2.88 1.01
N GLU A 42 22.38 2.83 0.26
CA GLU A 42 23.64 3.47 0.57
C GLU A 42 24.26 4.07 -0.70
N GLU A 43 25.17 5.01 -0.52
CA GLU A 43 25.89 5.65 -1.63
C GLU A 43 26.74 4.61 -2.38
N GLY A 44 26.51 4.48 -3.68
CA GLY A 44 27.20 3.50 -4.54
C GLY A 44 26.55 2.11 -4.62
N GLN A 45 25.47 1.85 -3.88
CA GLN A 45 24.71 0.60 -4.00
C GLN A 45 23.54 0.70 -5.00
N PRO A 46 23.12 -0.41 -5.63
CA PRO A 46 21.89 -0.45 -6.41
C PRO A 46 20.68 -0.06 -5.57
N LYS A 47 19.76 0.71 -6.14
CA LYS A 47 18.48 1.01 -5.49
C LYS A 47 17.68 -0.27 -5.28
N GLU A 48 16.91 -0.31 -4.22
CA GLU A 48 16.04 -1.45 -3.90
C GLU A 48 14.59 -1.17 -4.29
N PRO A 49 13.85 -2.18 -4.77
CA PRO A 49 12.45 -2.02 -5.12
C PRO A 49 11.57 -2.04 -3.86
N HIS A 50 10.68 -1.07 -3.75
CA HIS A 50 9.77 -0.90 -2.63
C HIS A 50 8.32 -0.75 -3.09
N VAL A 51 7.38 -1.20 -2.26
CA VAL A 51 5.97 -0.81 -2.31
C VAL A 51 5.70 0.18 -1.19
N VAL A 52 5.15 1.34 -1.55
CA VAL A 52 4.82 2.42 -0.62
C VAL A 52 3.32 2.70 -0.71
N VAL A 53 2.70 2.94 0.45
CA VAL A 53 1.33 3.44 0.56
C VAL A 53 1.33 4.73 1.37
N GLU A 54 0.94 5.83 0.74
CA GLU A 54 0.77 7.13 1.38
C GLU A 54 -0.67 7.33 1.83
N SER A 55 -0.87 7.87 3.03
CA SER A 55 -2.19 8.16 3.61
C SER A 55 -2.99 9.10 2.71
N GLU A 56 -4.30 8.85 2.54
CA GLU A 56 -5.17 9.78 1.83
C GLU A 56 -5.62 10.98 2.68
N ASP A 57 -5.62 10.81 4.01
CA ASP A 57 -6.12 11.76 5.00
C ASP A 57 -5.00 12.61 5.64
N GLN A 58 -3.77 12.09 5.67
CA GLN A 58 -2.63 12.69 6.37
C GLN A 58 -1.44 12.89 5.43
N PRO A 59 -1.10 14.14 5.08
CA PRO A 59 0.07 14.43 4.25
C PRO A 59 1.35 13.85 4.86
N ASN A 60 2.23 13.31 4.02
CA ASN A 60 3.53 12.75 4.41
C ASN A 60 3.48 11.53 5.35
N ARG A 61 2.30 11.03 5.74
CA ARG A 61 2.20 9.81 6.51
C ARG A 61 2.26 8.59 5.59
N ARG A 62 3.27 7.74 5.79
CA ARG A 62 3.34 6.42 5.14
C ARG A 62 2.57 5.39 5.97
N LEU A 63 1.57 4.78 5.35
CA LEU A 63 0.81 3.68 5.94
C LEU A 63 1.60 2.36 5.88
N LEU A 64 2.31 2.15 4.77
CA LEU A 64 3.18 1.01 4.50
C LEU A 64 4.39 1.46 3.69
N GLU A 65 5.55 0.91 4.01
CA GLU A 65 6.74 0.89 3.17
C GLU A 65 7.39 -0.47 3.36
N THR A 66 7.49 -1.25 2.29
CA THR A 66 8.11 -2.57 2.33
C THR A 66 8.99 -2.75 1.13
N LYS A 67 10.18 -3.30 1.35
CA LYS A 67 11.04 -3.82 0.30
C LYS A 67 10.34 -4.99 -0.39
N ILE A 68 10.62 -5.18 -1.67
CA ILE A 68 10.24 -6.37 -2.43
C ILE A 68 11.48 -7.26 -2.52
N VAL A 69 11.49 -8.41 -1.87
CA VAL A 69 12.52 -9.45 -2.10
C VAL A 69 11.93 -10.69 -2.76
N LYS A 70 12.77 -11.44 -3.50
CA LYS A 70 12.34 -12.63 -4.26
C LYS A 70 11.74 -13.71 -3.35
N ASP A 71 12.24 -13.81 -2.12
CA ASP A 71 11.80 -14.78 -1.12
C ASP A 71 10.63 -14.26 -0.25
N ASP A 72 10.15 -13.03 -0.47
CA ASP A 72 8.96 -12.54 0.23
C ASP A 72 7.71 -13.26 -0.32
N GLY A 73 7.00 -13.94 0.59
CA GLY A 73 5.76 -14.64 0.31
C GLY A 73 4.55 -13.71 0.12
N PHE A 74 4.60 -12.79 -0.85
CA PHE A 74 3.44 -11.96 -1.19
C PHE A 74 2.33 -12.83 -1.78
N GLN A 75 1.21 -12.95 -1.05
CA GLN A 75 0.06 -13.75 -1.49
C GLN A 75 -1.11 -12.86 -1.90
N LYS A 76 -1.65 -13.14 -3.09
CA LYS A 76 -2.93 -12.55 -3.51
C LYS A 76 -4.05 -13.24 -2.74
N GLN A 77 -4.65 -12.54 -1.78
CA GLN A 77 -5.79 -13.07 -1.04
C GLN A 77 -7.03 -13.17 -1.95
N GLN A 78 -7.55 -14.39 -2.14
CA GLN A 78 -8.76 -14.63 -2.92
C GLN A 78 -10.02 -14.28 -2.11
N GLY A 79 -11.12 -13.91 -2.79
CA GLY A 79 -12.44 -13.75 -2.17
C GLY A 79 -12.81 -12.34 -1.67
N ARG A 80 -11.90 -11.36 -1.68
CA ARG A 80 -12.22 -9.98 -1.27
C ARG A 80 -12.58 -9.13 -2.49
N ARG A 81 -13.89 -8.96 -2.74
CA ARG A 81 -14.45 -8.06 -3.79
C ARG A 81 -14.40 -6.58 -3.37
N SER A 82 -13.28 -6.12 -2.82
CA SER A 82 -13.10 -4.70 -2.50
C SER A 82 -12.52 -4.00 -3.72
N PRO A 83 -13.07 -2.85 -4.18
CA PRO A 83 -12.48 -2.07 -5.27
C PRO A 83 -11.10 -1.47 -4.91
N ALA A 84 -10.74 -1.47 -3.62
CA ALA A 84 -9.41 -1.16 -3.14
C ALA A 84 -8.61 -2.47 -2.95
N ALA A 85 -7.55 -2.66 -3.73
CA ALA A 85 -6.66 -3.82 -3.54
C ALA A 85 -6.12 -3.81 -2.11
N ILE A 86 -6.29 -4.91 -1.38
CA ILE A 86 -5.74 -5.03 -0.03
C ILE A 86 -4.28 -5.44 -0.17
N LEU A 87 -3.37 -4.56 0.23
CA LEU A 87 -1.99 -4.93 0.52
C LEU A 87 -1.98 -5.44 1.95
N SER A 88 -2.22 -6.74 2.08
CA SER A 88 -1.96 -7.45 3.31
C SER A 88 -0.49 -7.84 3.28
N ALA A 89 0.35 -7.06 3.96
CA ALA A 89 1.73 -7.46 4.23
C ALA A 89 1.71 -8.47 5.39
N CYS A 90 1.27 -9.70 5.11
CA CYS A 90 1.72 -10.83 5.93
C CYS A 90 3.18 -11.05 5.53
N ARG A 91 4.11 -10.48 6.30
CA ARG A 91 5.47 -10.98 6.34
C ARG A 91 5.37 -12.33 7.05
N VAL A 92 5.24 -13.41 6.27
CA VAL A 92 5.25 -14.79 6.78
C VAL A 92 6.65 -15.12 7.29
#